data_AF-A0A916A0A3-F1
#
_entry.id   AF-A0A916A0A3-F1
#
_cell.length_a   1.000
_cell.length_b   1.000
_cell.length_c   1.000
_cell.angle_alpha   90.00
_cell.angle_beta   90.00
_cell.angle_gamma   90.00
#
_symmetry.space_group_name_H-M   'P 1'
#
loop_
_entity.id
_entity.type
_entity.pdbx_description
1 polymer ?
#
loop_
_entity_poly.entity_id
_entity_poly.type
_entity_poly.pdbx_seq_one_letter_code
_entity_poly.pdbx_strand_id
1 'polypeptide(L)'
;MMEVYPLQIGWALKKNQKFSKKEAGKRMTNQVRALLEGYFMAGNADKSNRYTAQDMQRELEKCAQEGEIDKDNVPKVTTIQNWISKTTREHREKAATRVLNYNNL
;
A
#
# COMPACT_ATOMS: atom_id res chain seq x y z
N MET A 1 17.18 17.59 38.36
CA MET A 1 16.03 16.74 38.73
C MET A 1 15.34 16.32 37.44
N MET A 2 15.27 15.03 37.12
CA MET A 2 14.53 14.55 35.95
C MET A 2 13.05 14.43 36.32
N GLU A 3 12.24 15.25 35.66
CA GLU A 3 10.78 15.21 35.79
C GLU A 3 10.27 13.94 35.09
N VAL A 4 9.92 12.92 35.88
CA VAL A 4 9.35 11.67 35.37
C VAL A 4 7.85 11.89 35.25
N TYR A 5 7.32 11.93 34.04
CA TYR A 5 5.87 11.94 33.79
C TYR A 5 5.33 10.50 33.94
N PRO A 6 4.62 10.16 35.03
CA PRO A 6 4.07 8.82 35.17
C PRO A 6 2.92 8.66 34.17
N LEU A 7 3.16 7.90 33.10
CA LEU A 7 2.07 7.43 32.24
C LEU A 7 1.11 6.58 33.08
N GLN A 8 -0.20 6.80 32.94
CA GLN A 8 -1.20 6.04 33.70
C GLN A 8 -0.97 4.53 33.53
N ILE A 9 -0.96 3.81 34.66
CA ILE A 9 -0.82 2.36 34.72
C ILE A 9 -1.89 1.74 33.82
N GLY A 10 -1.44 1.14 32.73
CA GLY A 10 -2.30 0.49 31.75
C GLY A 10 -2.41 1.15 30.39
N TRP A 11 -1.67 2.23 30.12
CA TRP A 11 -1.59 2.80 28.77
C TRP A 11 -1.02 1.80 27.73
N ALA A 12 -0.08 0.95 28.15
CA ALA A 12 0.53 -0.10 27.33
C ALA A 12 -0.13 -1.48 27.47
N LEU A 13 -1.24 -1.61 28.21
CA LEU A 13 -1.92 -2.90 28.35
C LEU A 13 -2.68 -3.23 27.07
N LYS A 14 -2.43 -4.42 26.49
CA LYS A 14 -3.09 -4.91 25.26
C LYS A 14 -4.62 -4.84 25.32
N LYS A 15 -5.23 -5.03 26.50
CA LYS A 15 -6.68 -4.87 26.72
C LYS A 15 -7.19 -3.42 26.53
N ASN A 16 -6.33 -2.43 26.73
CA ASN A 16 -6.62 -1.01 26.59
C ASN A 16 -6.12 -0.45 25.24
N GLN A 17 -5.44 -1.28 24.45
CA GLN A 17 -5.06 -0.96 23.09
C GLN A 17 -6.33 -0.79 22.26
N LYS A 18 -6.73 0.46 22.08
CA LYS A 18 -7.73 0.84 21.07
C LYS A 18 -7.07 0.59 19.71
N PHE A 19 -7.14 -0.64 19.21
CA PHE A 19 -7.22 -0.81 17.77
C PHE A 19 -8.45 0.00 17.40
N SER A 20 -8.25 1.19 16.83
CA SER A 20 -9.29 1.80 16.01
C SER A 20 -9.79 0.63 15.17
N LYS A 21 -11.02 0.19 15.41
CA LYS A 21 -11.69 -0.74 14.54
C LYS A 21 -11.68 0.02 13.23
N LYS A 22 -10.64 -0.19 12.42
CA LYS A 22 -10.70 0.16 11.01
C LYS A 22 -11.93 -0.62 10.64
N GLU A 23 -13.03 0.10 10.43
CA GLU A 23 -14.23 -0.48 9.88
C GLU A 23 -13.78 -1.41 8.77
N ALA A 24 -14.53 -2.46 8.50
CA ALA A 24 -14.30 -3.25 7.30
C ALA A 24 -14.58 -2.33 6.08
N GLY A 25 -13.75 -1.32 5.89
CA GLY A 25 -13.77 -0.34 4.85
C GLY A 25 -13.64 -1.12 3.56
N LYS A 26 -14.41 -0.68 2.57
CA LYS A 26 -14.47 -1.32 1.27
C LYS A 26 -13.05 -1.63 0.81
N ARG A 27 -12.75 -2.92 0.70
CA ARG A 27 -11.44 -3.39 0.27
C ARG A 27 -11.29 -3.06 -1.20
N MET A 28 -10.06 -2.70 -1.59
CA MET A 28 -9.73 -2.56 -3.01
C MET A 28 -10.02 -3.87 -3.73
N THR A 29 -10.72 -3.79 -4.84
CA THR A 29 -11.09 -4.97 -5.63
C THR A 29 -9.86 -5.59 -6.28
N ASN A 30 -9.92 -6.87 -6.60
CA ASN A 30 -8.83 -7.56 -7.29
C ASN A 30 -8.52 -6.93 -8.66
N GLN A 31 -9.54 -6.41 -9.35
CA GLN A 31 -9.38 -5.76 -10.65
C GLN A 31 -8.59 -4.45 -10.54
N VAL A 32 -8.94 -3.57 -9.60
CA VAL A 32 -8.19 -2.33 -9.34
C VAL A 32 -6.75 -2.65 -8.94
N ARG A 33 -6.56 -3.71 -8.13
CA ARG A 33 -5.22 -4.16 -7.77
C ARG A 33 -4.40 -4.62 -8.97
N ALA A 34 -4.99 -5.39 -9.89
CA ALA A 34 -4.31 -5.85 -11.10
C ALA A 34 -3.87 -4.69 -12.00
N LEU A 35 -4.73 -3.68 -12.18
CA LEU A 35 -4.39 -2.46 -12.93
C LEU A 35 -3.20 -1.72 -12.28
N LEU A 36 -3.25 -1.52 -10.96
CA LEU A 36 -2.15 -0.89 -10.21
C LEU A 36 -0.83 -1.67 -10.33
N GLU A 37 -0.89 -3.01 -10.32
CA GLU A 37 0.29 -3.86 -10.53
C GLU A 37 0.87 -3.66 -11.94
N GLY A 38 0.04 -3.58 -12.97
CA GLY A 38 0.46 -3.27 -14.35
C GLY A 38 1.19 -1.92 -14.44
N TYR A 39 0.60 -0.85 -13.90
CA TYR A 39 1.22 0.48 -13.88
C TYR A 39 2.53 0.50 -13.10
N PHE A 40 2.59 -0.20 -11.97
CA PHE A 40 3.79 -0.30 -11.16
C PHE A 40 4.93 -1.01 -11.90
N MET A 41 4.62 -2.08 -12.63
CA MET A 41 5.61 -2.84 -13.41
C MET A 41 6.12 -2.06 -14.62
N ALA A 42 5.27 -1.30 -15.31
CA ALA A 42 5.68 -0.46 -16.44
C ALA A 42 6.79 0.52 -16.05
N GLY A 43 6.65 1.15 -14.87
CA GLY A 43 7.67 2.04 -14.32
C GLY A 43 8.95 1.37 -13.82
N ASN A 44 8.90 0.05 -13.57
CA ASN A 44 10.09 -0.73 -13.21
C ASN A 44 10.88 -1.19 -14.44
N ALA A 45 10.21 -1.34 -15.60
CA ALA A 45 10.85 -1.64 -16.88
C ALA A 45 11.57 -0.41 -17.46
N ASP A 46 10.96 0.77 -17.35
CA ASP A 46 11.57 2.04 -17.74
C ASP A 46 11.25 3.12 -16.69
N LYS A 47 12.31 3.71 -16.12
CA LYS A 47 12.18 4.76 -15.10
C LYS A 47 11.49 6.02 -15.65
N SER A 48 11.56 6.26 -16.96
CA SER A 48 10.90 7.37 -17.63
C SER A 48 9.38 7.19 -17.67
N ASN A 49 8.92 5.94 -17.61
CA ASN A 49 7.50 5.57 -17.59
C ASN A 49 6.99 5.30 -16.16
N ARG A 50 7.69 5.82 -15.14
CA ARG A 50 7.31 5.59 -13.75
C ARG A 50 6.05 6.37 -13.39
N TYR A 51 4.95 5.64 -13.21
CA TYR A 51 3.70 6.19 -12.73
C TYR A 51 3.83 6.71 -11.30
N THR A 52 3.42 7.96 -11.09
CA THR A 52 3.16 8.48 -9.74
C THR A 52 1.81 7.99 -9.23
N ALA A 53 1.55 8.14 -7.93
CA ALA A 53 0.24 7.80 -7.37
C ALA A 53 -0.90 8.61 -8.00
N GLN A 54 -0.62 9.85 -8.45
CA GLN A 54 -1.60 10.68 -9.15
C GLN A 54 -1.87 10.16 -10.57
N ASP A 55 -0.83 9.72 -11.28
CA ASP A 55 -0.99 9.18 -12.64
C ASP A 55 -1.78 7.87 -12.60
N MET A 56 -1.49 6.99 -11.64
CA MET A 56 -2.27 5.77 -11.43
C MET A 56 -3.74 6.09 -11.12
N GLN A 57 -4.02 7.13 -10.31
CA GLN A 57 -5.39 7.53 -10.04
C GLN A 57 -6.09 8.00 -11.32
N ARG A 58 -5.44 8.85 -12.12
CA ARG A 58 -6.00 9.35 -13.38
C ARG A 58 -6.33 8.23 -14.36
N GLU A 59 -5.44 7.25 -14.50
CA GLU A 59 -5.73 6.10 -15.37
C GLU A 59 -6.89 5.25 -14.83
N LEU A 60 -6.99 5.04 -13.51
CA LEU A 60 -8.15 4.36 -12.91
C LEU A 60 -9.46 5.15 -13.12
N GLU A 61 -9.41 6.48 -13.06
CA GLU A 61 -10.57 7.33 -13.37
C GLU A 61 -11.01 7.18 -14.82
N LYS A 62 -10.07 7.07 -15.78
CA LYS A 62 -10.40 6.77 -17.18
C LYS A 62 -11.02 5.38 -17.33
N CYS A 63 -10.42 4.34 -16.74
CA CYS A 63 -11.02 2.99 -16.71
C CYS A 63 -12.45 3.02 -16.14
N ALA A 64 -12.71 3.86 -15.13
CA ALA A 64 -14.04 4.01 -14.55
C ALA A 64 -15.02 4.78 -15.44
N GLN A 65 -14.53 5.71 -16.26
CA GLN A 65 -15.32 6.42 -17.27
C GLN A 65 -15.69 5.50 -18.43
N GLU A 66 -14.77 4.62 -18.83
CA GLU A 66 -14.95 3.61 -19.89
C GLU A 66 -15.82 2.43 -19.43
N GLY A 67 -16.15 2.35 -18.14
CA GLY A 67 -16.97 1.29 -17.57
C GLY A 67 -16.21 -0.02 -17.32
N GLU A 68 -14.88 -0.02 -17.44
CA GLU A 68 -14.05 -1.17 -17.12
C GLU A 68 -14.10 -1.47 -15.62
N ILE A 69 -14.06 -0.42 -14.78
CA ILE A 69 -14.26 -0.52 -13.32
C ILE A 69 -15.41 0.36 -12.84
N ASP A 70 -16.01 -0.02 -11.72
CA ASP A 70 -16.98 0.83 -11.02
C ASP A 70 -16.28 2.07 -10.42
N LYS A 71 -16.89 3.24 -10.60
CA LYS A 71 -16.42 4.53 -10.07
C LYS A 71 -16.24 4.50 -8.56
N ASP A 72 -17.09 3.76 -7.84
CA ASP A 72 -17.00 3.62 -6.38
C ASP A 72 -15.81 2.76 -5.93
N ASN A 73 -15.16 2.05 -6.86
CA ASN A 73 -13.98 1.26 -6.59
C ASN A 73 -12.67 2.02 -6.85
N VAL A 74 -12.72 3.23 -7.40
CA VAL A 74 -11.53 4.05 -7.64
C VAL A 74 -10.95 4.50 -6.28
N PRO A 75 -9.73 4.07 -5.93
CA PRO A 75 -9.13 4.39 -4.65
C PRO A 75 -8.58 5.82 -4.65
N LYS A 76 -8.55 6.43 -3.46
CA LYS A 76 -7.91 7.74 -3.24
C LYS A 76 -6.40 7.64 -3.49
N VAL A 77 -5.78 8.75 -3.92
CA VAL A 77 -4.31 8.86 -4.10
C VAL A 77 -3.54 8.37 -2.87
N THR A 78 -3.98 8.73 -1.66
CA THR A 78 -3.30 8.33 -0.41
C THR A 78 -3.32 6.82 -0.21
N THR A 79 -4.40 6.15 -0.60
CA THR A 79 -4.49 4.69 -0.60
C THR A 79 -3.52 4.07 -1.60
N ILE A 80 -3.44 4.63 -2.81
CA ILE A 80 -2.49 4.20 -3.84
C ILE A 80 -1.05 4.38 -3.36
N GLN A 81 -0.70 5.52 -2.76
CA GLN A 81 0.63 5.79 -2.23
C GLN A 81 1.04 4.81 -1.11
N ASN A 82 0.11 4.51 -0.20
CA ASN A 82 0.32 3.49 0.83
C ASN A 82 0.52 2.10 0.22
N TRP A 83 -0.26 1.77 -0.80
CA TRP A 83 -0.14 0.52 -1.54
C TRP A 83 1.23 0.41 -2.25
N ILE A 84 1.66 1.44 -3.00
CA ILE A 84 2.98 1.49 -3.66
C ILE A 84 4.11 1.29 -2.64
N SER A 85 4.03 1.95 -1.49
CA SER A 85 5.04 1.84 -0.43
C SER A 85 5.14 0.42 0.11
N LYS A 86 4.00 -0.23 0.34
CA LYS A 86 3.92 -1.62 0.80
C LYS A 86 4.45 -2.59 -0.27
N THR A 87 3.98 -2.46 -1.51
CA THR A 87 4.41 -3.30 -2.64
C THR A 87 5.91 -3.19 -2.86
N THR A 88 6.46 -1.97 -2.87
CA THR A 88 7.91 -1.74 -3.03
C THR A 88 8.71 -2.44 -1.95
N ARG A 89 8.26 -2.40 -0.68
CA ARG A 89 8.92 -3.10 0.43
C ARG A 89 8.89 -4.61 0.22
N GLU A 90 7.73 -5.17 -0.10
CA GLU A 90 7.58 -6.61 -0.34
C GLU A 90 8.46 -7.09 -1.51
N HIS A 91 8.61 -6.29 -2.56
CA HIS A 91 9.53 -6.59 -3.66
C HIS A 91 10.99 -6.64 -3.21
N ARG A 92 11.43 -5.68 -2.38
CA ARG A 92 12.80 -5.66 -1.84
C ARG A 92 13.07 -6.85 -0.92
N GLU A 93 12.12 -7.16 -0.04
CA GLU A 93 12.20 -8.31 0.86
C GLU A 93 12.32 -9.62 0.06
N LYS A 94 11.47 -9.83 -0.94
CA LYS A 94 11.54 -11.01 -1.82
C LYS A 94 12.86 -11.11 -2.56
N ALA A 95 13.40 -10.00 -3.07
CA ALA A 95 14.70 -9.99 -3.72
C ALA A 95 15.83 -10.37 -2.75
N ALA A 96 15.82 -9.83 -1.53
CA ALA A 96 16.80 -10.16 -0.49
C ALA A 96 16.72 -11.64 -0.08
N THR A 97 15.51 -12.19 0.11
CA THR A 97 15.33 -13.61 0.44
C THR A 97 15.84 -14.52 -0.68
N ARG A 98 15.63 -14.16 -1.95
CA ARG A 98 16.17 -14.91 -3.09
C ARG A 98 17.70 -14.95 -3.08
N VAL A 99 18.34 -13.82 -2.80
CA VAL A 99 19.82 -13.74 -2.71
C VAL A 99 20.34 -14.59 -1.55
N LEU A 100 19.71 -14.52 -0.37
CA LEU A 100 20.09 -15.35 0.79
C LEU A 100 19.95 -16.84 0.49
N ASN A 101 18.86 -17.26 -0.14
CA ASN A 101 18.65 -18.68 -0.49
C ASN A 101 19.67 -19.19 -1.52
N TYR A 102 20.07 -18.35 -2.48
CA TYR A 102 21.10 -18.71 -3.46
C TYR A 102 22.49 -18.86 -2.83
N ASN A 103 22.86 -17.97 -1.89
CA ASN A 103 24.17 -18.01 -1.23
C ASN A 103 24.31 -19.14 -0.18
N ASN A 104 23.24 -19.90 0.08
CA ASN A 104 23.21 -21.03 1.02
C ASN A 104 23.17 -22.40 0.30
N LEU A 105 23.37 -22.43 -1.02
CA LEU A 105 23.53 -23.61 -1.87
C LEU A 105 24.99 -23.71 -2.36
#